data_AF-A0A956MZP4-F1
#
_entry.id   AF-A0A956MZP4-F1
#
_cell.length_a   1.000
_cell.length_b   1.000
_cell.length_c   1.000
_cell.angle_alpha   90.00
_cell.angle_beta   90.00
_cell.angle_gamma   90.00
#
_symmetry.space_group_name_H-M   'P 1'
#
loop_
_entity.id
_entity.type
_entity.pdbx_description
1 polymer ?
#
loop_
_entity_poly.entity_id
_entity_poly.type
_entity_poly.pdbx_seq_one_letter_code
_entity_poly.pdbx_strand_id
1 'polypeptide(L)'
;MKKKTLLICSIMMVLLVTSCRKGYFDINTDPDAATTVDPVYLLNNSAGAYTAERMAEVYGTRLYTQMWLGGDYNYWEDEIFIVSPYTTNNFWSTTYTDALTNAQQALEMSKKKFSNPKNAVAQINVWKAFIYYNTTMLWEDIPFSEVGQIETNSAPHYDSQK
;
A
#
# COMPACT_ATOMS: atom_id res chain seq x y z
N MET A 1 -16.68 19.51 -65.30
CA MET A 1 -15.48 18.91 -64.64
C MET A 1 -15.22 19.53 -63.27
N LYS A 2 -15.09 20.87 -63.15
CA LYS A 2 -14.84 21.59 -61.88
C LYS A 2 -15.75 21.20 -60.69
N LYS A 3 -17.05 20.99 -60.90
CA LYS A 3 -18.00 20.57 -59.83
C LYS A 3 -17.74 19.16 -59.28
N LYS A 4 -17.31 18.22 -60.13
CA LYS A 4 -16.96 16.84 -59.71
C LYS A 4 -15.64 16.83 -58.93
N THR A 5 -14.68 17.65 -59.33
CA THR A 5 -13.39 17.83 -58.63
C THR A 5 -13.58 18.45 -57.24
N LEU A 6 -14.46 19.46 -57.10
CA LEU A 6 -14.80 20.07 -55.82
C LEU A 6 -15.49 19.11 -54.83
N LEU A 7 -16.36 18.24 -55.34
CA LEU A 7 -17.02 17.20 -54.54
C LEU A 7 -16.00 16.18 -54.01
N ILE A 8 -15.07 15.74 -54.86
CA ILE A 8 -14.00 14.80 -54.48
C ILE A 8 -13.09 15.41 -53.41
N CYS A 9 -12.67 16.67 -53.56
CA CYS A 9 -11.86 17.36 -52.55
C CYS A 9 -12.61 17.50 -51.21
N SER A 10 -13.92 17.78 -51.25
CA SER A 10 -14.73 17.92 -50.03
C SER A 10 -14.87 16.58 -49.29
N ILE A 11 -15.09 15.48 -50.02
CA ILE A 11 -15.14 14.13 -49.43
C ILE A 11 -13.79 13.74 -48.81
N MET A 12 -12.69 14.06 -49.49
CA MET A 12 -11.34 13.78 -49.00
C MET A 12 -11.02 14.58 -47.73
N MET A 13 -11.51 15.81 -47.63
CA MET A 13 -11.35 16.65 -46.45
C MET A 13 -12.15 16.13 -45.25
N VAL A 14 -13.37 15.59 -45.48
CA VAL A 14 -14.16 14.92 -44.43
C VAL A 14 -13.46 13.66 -43.91
N LEU A 15 -12.86 12.86 -44.80
CA LEU A 15 -12.11 11.65 -44.41
C LEU A 15 -10.85 11.97 -43.59
N LEU A 16 -10.19 13.10 -43.87
CA LEU A 16 -9.02 13.56 -43.12
C LEU A 16 -9.37 13.97 -41.68
N VAL A 17 -10.50 14.68 -41.47
CA VAL A 17 -10.92 15.10 -40.12
C VAL A 17 -11.52 13.98 -39.27
N THR A 18 -12.03 12.90 -39.87
CA THR A 18 -12.48 11.70 -39.14
C THR A 18 -11.35 10.72 -38.82
N SER A 19 -10.14 10.92 -39.36
CA SER A 19 -9.01 9.99 -39.16
C SER A 19 -8.32 10.11 -37.80
N CYS A 20 -8.57 11.19 -37.05
CA CYS A 20 -8.08 11.32 -35.68
C CYS A 20 -8.74 10.24 -34.80
N ARG A 21 -7.99 9.18 -34.47
CA ARG A 21 -8.41 8.18 -33.49
C ARG A 21 -8.67 8.87 -32.14
N LYS A 22 -9.93 8.90 -31.71
CA LYS A 22 -10.27 9.22 -30.31
C LYS A 22 -9.45 8.28 -29.40
N GLY A 23 -8.66 8.86 -28.49
CA GLY A 23 -7.83 8.11 -27.54
C GLY A 23 -6.40 7.80 -27.98
N TYR A 24 -5.91 8.28 -29.14
CA TYR A 24 -4.49 8.07 -29.53
C TYR A 24 -3.49 8.68 -28.52
N PHE A 25 -3.90 9.74 -27.82
CA PHE A 25 -3.10 10.38 -26.76
C PHE A 25 -3.47 9.91 -25.35
N ASP A 26 -4.32 8.90 -25.21
CA ASP A 26 -4.68 8.32 -23.91
C ASP A 26 -3.63 7.28 -23.47
N ILE A 27 -2.38 7.73 -23.42
CA ILE A 27 -1.18 6.93 -23.10
C ILE A 27 -0.82 7.01 -21.60
N ASN A 28 -1.59 7.76 -20.81
CA ASN A 28 -1.33 7.97 -19.39
C ASN A 28 -1.87 6.84 -18.50
N THR A 29 -2.55 5.86 -19.11
CA THR A 29 -2.89 4.60 -18.45
C THR A 29 -1.74 3.64 -18.61
N ASP A 30 -1.04 3.35 -17.52
CA ASP A 30 0.00 2.34 -17.47
C ASP A 30 -0.62 0.96 -17.77
N PRO A 31 -0.28 0.31 -18.89
CA PRO A 31 -0.83 -0.99 -19.26
C PRO A 31 -0.39 -2.12 -18.32
N ASP A 32 0.69 -1.92 -17.56
CA ASP A 32 1.24 -2.89 -16.61
C ASP A 32 0.71 -2.68 -15.18
N ALA A 33 0.05 -1.55 -14.91
CA ALA A 33 -0.54 -1.29 -13.61
C ALA A 33 -1.76 -2.18 -13.36
N ALA A 34 -1.77 -2.84 -12.20
CA ALA A 34 -2.91 -3.67 -11.81
C ALA A 34 -4.13 -2.81 -11.49
N THR A 35 -5.13 -2.85 -12.36
CA THR A 35 -6.40 -2.09 -12.19
C THR A 35 -7.35 -2.75 -11.20
N THR A 36 -7.34 -4.08 -11.13
CA THR A 36 -8.09 -4.87 -10.15
C THR A 36 -7.26 -6.04 -9.66
N VAL A 37 -7.04 -6.12 -8.35
CA VAL A 37 -6.28 -7.20 -7.70
C VAL A 37 -7.24 -8.05 -6.88
N ASP A 38 -7.00 -9.36 -6.81
CA ASP A 38 -7.77 -10.20 -5.89
C ASP A 38 -7.46 -9.79 -4.43
N PRO A 39 -8.48 -9.53 -3.58
CA PRO A 39 -8.24 -9.20 -2.18
C PRO A 39 -7.41 -10.25 -1.42
N VAL A 40 -7.41 -11.51 -1.87
CA VAL A 40 -6.56 -12.56 -1.27
C VAL A 40 -5.07 -12.26 -1.48
N TYR A 41 -4.67 -11.77 -2.65
CA TYR A 41 -3.27 -11.43 -2.92
C TYR A 41 -2.82 -10.19 -2.15
N LEU A 42 -3.70 -9.20 -2.01
CA LEU A 42 -3.42 -8.01 -1.19
C LEU A 42 -3.23 -8.37 0.28
N LEU A 43 -4.10 -9.22 0.84
CA LEU A 43 -3.94 -9.68 2.22
C LEU A 43 -2.67 -10.51 2.42
N ASN A 44 -2.32 -11.36 1.44
CA ASN A 44 -1.08 -12.14 1.50
C ASN A 44 0.16 -11.23 1.44
N ASN A 45 0.16 -10.21 0.57
CA ASN A 45 1.25 -9.23 0.51
C ASN A 45 1.38 -8.48 1.84
N SER A 46 0.26 -8.00 2.39
CA SER A 46 0.22 -7.36 3.71
C SER A 46 0.85 -8.23 4.81
N ALA A 47 0.47 -9.51 4.87
CA ALA A 47 0.98 -10.46 5.85
C ALA A 47 2.48 -10.76 5.65
N GLY A 48 2.90 -10.97 4.40
CA GLY A 48 4.29 -11.24 4.04
C GLY A 48 5.22 -10.08 4.38
N ALA A 49 4.87 -8.87 3.94
CA ALA A 49 5.64 -7.66 4.20
C ALA A 49 5.81 -7.41 5.70
N TYR A 50 4.71 -7.46 6.46
CA TYR A 50 4.77 -7.22 7.91
C TYR A 50 5.59 -8.27 8.65
N THR A 51 5.44 -9.55 8.29
CA THR A 51 6.16 -10.64 8.96
C THR A 51 7.66 -10.59 8.63
N ALA A 52 8.03 -10.26 7.40
CA ALA A 52 9.42 -10.09 7.01
C ALA A 52 10.10 -8.99 7.84
N GLU A 53 9.46 -7.82 7.95
CA GLU A 53 10.02 -6.69 8.71
C GLU A 53 10.07 -6.95 10.22
N ARG A 54 9.09 -7.68 10.78
CA ARG A 54 9.17 -8.10 12.19
C ARG A 54 10.38 -8.99 12.48
N MET A 55 10.80 -9.78 11.49
CA MET A 55 11.96 -10.66 11.62
C MET A 55 13.28 -9.97 11.30
N ALA A 56 13.26 -8.93 10.47
CA ALA A 56 14.44 -8.17 10.05
C ALA A 56 14.74 -7.01 11.01
N GLU A 57 13.81 -6.08 11.17
CA GLU A 57 14.04 -4.79 11.83
C GLU A 57 13.74 -4.85 13.33
N VAL A 58 12.63 -5.49 13.73
CA VAL A 58 12.25 -5.58 15.15
C VAL A 58 12.99 -6.71 15.87
N TYR A 59 13.95 -7.33 15.18
CA TYR A 59 14.79 -8.40 15.70
C TYR A 59 15.54 -8.01 16.99
N GLY A 60 15.97 -6.75 17.11
CA GLY A 60 16.66 -6.22 18.29
C GLY A 60 15.84 -6.28 19.58
N THR A 61 14.50 -6.37 19.51
CA THR A 61 13.63 -6.41 20.72
C THR A 61 13.90 -7.59 21.66
N ARG A 62 14.40 -8.71 21.12
CA ARG A 62 14.81 -9.87 21.92
C ARG A 62 16.13 -9.64 22.69
N LEU A 63 16.95 -8.71 22.22
CA LEU A 63 18.20 -8.31 22.87
C LEU A 63 17.90 -7.34 24.02
N TYR A 64 16.99 -6.38 23.82
CA TYR A 64 16.52 -5.47 24.88
C TYR A 64 15.91 -6.22 26.07
N THR A 65 15.21 -7.32 25.79
CA THR A 65 14.62 -8.20 26.81
C THR A 65 15.58 -9.27 27.33
N GLN A 66 16.83 -9.29 26.84
CA GLN A 66 17.89 -10.23 27.20
C GLN A 66 17.51 -11.70 27.03
N MET A 67 16.58 -12.00 26.12
CA MET A 67 16.24 -13.38 25.76
C MET A 67 17.39 -14.02 24.97
N TRP A 68 18.16 -13.21 24.24
CA TRP A 68 19.32 -13.58 23.42
C TRP A 68 20.44 -12.56 23.62
N LEU A 69 21.66 -12.93 23.21
CA LEU A 69 22.81 -12.04 23.13
C LEU A 69 23.24 -11.90 21.66
N GLY A 70 23.66 -10.70 21.27
CA GLY A 70 24.01 -10.25 19.92
C GLY A 70 25.28 -10.90 19.37
N GLY A 71 26.16 -11.41 20.24
CA GLY A 71 27.42 -12.06 19.82
C GLY A 71 28.33 -11.13 19.02
N ASP A 72 29.31 -11.71 18.30
CA ASP A 72 30.34 -10.95 17.56
C ASP A 72 29.85 -10.26 16.27
N TYR A 73 28.60 -10.48 15.85
CA TYR A 73 28.10 -9.98 14.56
C TYR A 73 27.08 -8.85 14.75
N ASN A 74 27.48 -7.61 14.42
CA ASN A 74 26.64 -6.44 14.08
C ASN A 74 25.41 -6.07 14.94
N TYR A 75 25.19 -6.67 16.12
CA TYR A 75 24.02 -6.40 16.97
C TYR A 75 24.37 -6.00 18.40
N TRP A 76 25.65 -5.75 18.69
CA TRP A 76 26.09 -5.27 20.01
C TRP A 76 25.48 -3.90 20.36
N GLU A 77 25.23 -3.06 19.34
CA GLU A 77 24.61 -1.74 19.51
C GLU A 77 23.20 -1.86 20.09
N ASP A 78 22.39 -2.78 19.56
CA ASP A 78 21.05 -3.07 20.09
C ASP A 78 21.12 -3.59 21.54
N GLU A 79 22.11 -4.40 21.91
CA GLU A 79 22.25 -4.90 23.29
C GLU A 79 22.44 -3.78 24.32
N ILE A 80 23.04 -2.67 23.90
CA ILE A 80 23.25 -1.49 24.75
C ILE A 80 22.30 -0.34 24.40
N PHE A 81 21.17 -0.65 23.74
CA PHE A 81 20.09 0.26 23.41
C PHE A 81 20.45 1.38 22.43
N ILE A 82 21.47 1.18 21.59
CA ILE A 82 21.75 2.03 20.44
C ILE A 82 20.93 1.49 19.26
N VAL A 83 19.71 2.02 19.12
CA VAL A 83 18.78 1.60 18.06
C VAL A 83 19.01 2.43 16.80
N SER A 84 19.23 1.76 15.67
CA SER A 84 19.38 2.43 14.37
C SER A 84 18.10 3.17 13.96
N PRO A 85 18.18 4.45 13.55
CA PRO A 85 17.01 5.17 13.03
C PRO A 85 16.49 4.54 11.73
N TYR A 86 17.36 3.88 10.95
CA TYR A 86 16.96 3.14 9.75
C TYR A 86 16.04 1.99 10.11
N THR A 87 16.37 1.25 11.17
CA THR A 87 15.57 0.12 11.62
C THR A 87 14.17 0.54 12.06
N THR A 88 14.10 1.61 12.86
CA THR A 88 12.79 2.16 13.25
C THR A 88 12.01 2.68 12.04
N ASN A 89 12.67 3.34 11.09
CA ASN A 89 12.02 3.94 9.93
C ASN A 89 11.55 2.90 8.92
N ASN A 90 12.33 1.85 8.67
CA ASN A 90 11.96 0.76 7.76
C ASN A 90 10.72 0.04 8.28
N PHE A 91 10.74 -0.37 9.55
CA PHE A 91 9.58 -1.03 10.15
C PHE A 91 8.33 -0.14 10.14
N TRP A 92 8.49 1.14 10.53
CA TRP A 92 7.39 2.10 10.52
C TRP A 92 6.82 2.30 9.12
N SER A 93 7.70 2.55 8.14
CA SER A 93 7.31 2.75 6.74
C SER A 93 6.54 1.54 6.23
N THR A 94 7.14 0.34 6.25
CA THR A 94 6.48 -0.87 5.73
C THR A 94 5.16 -1.18 6.45
N THR A 95 5.07 -0.89 7.75
CA THR A 95 3.82 -1.04 8.50
C THR A 95 2.68 -0.22 7.88
N TYR A 96 2.91 1.06 7.57
CA TYR A 96 1.88 1.94 7.02
C TYR A 96 1.75 1.85 5.50
N THR A 97 2.85 1.81 4.76
CA THR A 97 2.86 1.89 3.30
C THR A 97 2.51 0.56 2.64
N ASP A 98 2.90 -0.57 3.25
CA ASP A 98 2.66 -1.88 2.67
C ASP A 98 1.62 -2.66 3.47
N ALA A 99 1.86 -2.93 4.75
CA ALA A 99 1.03 -3.84 5.52
C ALA A 99 -0.40 -3.31 5.71
N LEU A 100 -0.56 -2.14 6.33
CA LEU A 100 -1.88 -1.55 6.59
C LEU A 100 -2.57 -1.09 5.31
N THR A 101 -1.83 -0.52 4.35
CA THR A 101 -2.39 -0.07 3.07
C THR A 101 -2.92 -1.25 2.25
N ASN A 102 -2.16 -2.33 2.07
CA ASN A 102 -2.65 -3.51 1.36
C ASN A 102 -3.80 -4.20 2.10
N ALA A 103 -3.77 -4.26 3.44
CA ALA A 103 -4.89 -4.79 4.22
C ALA A 103 -6.17 -3.94 4.04
N GLN A 104 -6.05 -2.62 4.03
CA GLN A 104 -7.18 -1.72 3.80
C GLN A 104 -7.73 -1.85 2.37
N GLN A 105 -6.87 -1.97 1.36
CA GLN A 105 -7.32 -2.24 -0.01
C GLN A 105 -7.99 -3.61 -0.13
N ALA A 106 -7.45 -4.65 0.52
CA ALA A 106 -8.06 -5.97 0.58
C ALA A 106 -9.46 -5.91 1.20
N LEU A 107 -9.65 -5.09 2.24
CA LEU A 107 -10.95 -4.88 2.89
C LEU A 107 -11.97 -4.29 1.90
N GLU A 108 -11.60 -3.20 1.23
CA GLU A 108 -12.49 -2.53 0.28
C GLU A 108 -12.79 -3.38 -0.96
N MET A 109 -11.79 -4.11 -1.48
CA MET A 109 -12.00 -5.04 -2.59
C MET A 109 -12.84 -6.26 -2.19
N SER A 110 -12.71 -6.77 -0.95
CA SER A 110 -13.55 -7.86 -0.45
C SER A 110 -15.02 -7.47 -0.36
N LYS A 111 -15.31 -6.25 0.09
CA LYS A 111 -16.69 -5.71 0.14
C LYS A 111 -17.32 -5.62 -1.25
N LYS A 112 -16.53 -5.35 -2.29
CA LYS A 112 -16.98 -5.25 -3.69
C LYS A 112 -17.11 -6.62 -4.36
N LYS A 113 -16.21 -7.57 -4.05
CA LYS A 113 -16.13 -8.88 -4.70
C LYS A 113 -17.18 -9.88 -4.23
N PHE A 114 -17.45 -9.95 -2.92
CA PHE A 114 -18.31 -10.98 -2.34
C PHE A 114 -19.71 -10.46 -2.02
N SER A 115 -20.75 -11.24 -2.33
CA SER A 115 -22.14 -10.92 -1.95
C SER A 115 -22.35 -10.93 -0.42
N ASN A 116 -21.59 -11.77 0.29
CA ASN A 116 -21.57 -11.83 1.76
C ASN A 116 -20.12 -11.74 2.28
N PRO A 117 -19.54 -10.54 2.41
CA PRO A 117 -18.13 -10.36 2.73
C PRO A 117 -17.78 -10.52 4.22
N LYS A 118 -18.72 -10.94 5.07
CA LYS A 118 -18.58 -10.93 6.54
C LYS A 118 -17.30 -11.61 7.04
N ASN A 119 -16.99 -12.80 6.52
CA ASN A 119 -15.81 -13.54 6.95
C ASN A 119 -14.51 -12.84 6.51
N ALA A 120 -14.45 -12.37 5.26
CA ALA A 120 -13.30 -11.64 4.75
C ALA A 120 -13.05 -10.34 5.52
N VAL A 121 -14.11 -9.57 5.76
CA VAL A 121 -14.06 -8.34 6.58
C VAL A 121 -13.57 -8.64 7.99
N ALA A 122 -14.08 -9.68 8.64
CA ALA A 122 -13.66 -10.08 9.98
C ALA A 122 -12.17 -10.46 10.02
N GLN A 123 -11.72 -11.32 9.10
CA GLN A 123 -10.32 -11.74 9.02
C GLN A 123 -9.37 -10.56 8.84
N ILE A 124 -9.69 -9.64 7.92
CA ILE A 124 -8.86 -8.48 7.63
C ILE A 124 -8.84 -7.50 8.80
N ASN A 125 -9.97 -7.28 9.48
CA ASN A 125 -10.01 -6.41 10.65
C ASN A 125 -9.23 -6.98 11.83
N VAL A 126 -9.28 -8.30 12.06
CA VAL A 126 -8.43 -8.96 13.07
C VAL A 126 -6.96 -8.77 12.73
N TRP A 127 -6.59 -8.93 11.45
CA TRP A 127 -5.22 -8.72 11.00
C TRP A 127 -4.75 -7.26 11.19
N LYS A 128 -5.56 -6.28 10.80
CA LYS A 128 -5.24 -4.86 11.03
C LYS A 128 -5.11 -4.54 12.51
N ALA A 129 -6.01 -5.05 13.34
CA ALA A 129 -5.97 -4.86 14.78
C ALA A 129 -4.68 -5.45 15.38
N PHE A 130 -4.25 -6.62 14.89
CA PHE A 130 -2.97 -7.21 15.27
C PHE A 130 -1.79 -6.31 14.91
N ILE A 131 -1.75 -5.75 13.69
CA ILE A 131 -0.69 -4.83 13.30
C ILE A 131 -0.67 -3.60 14.22
N TYR A 132 -1.81 -2.91 14.36
CA TYR A 132 -1.89 -1.71 15.19
C TYR A 132 -1.48 -1.96 16.64
N TYR A 133 -1.95 -3.06 17.22
CA TYR A 133 -1.56 -3.47 18.57
C TYR A 133 -0.03 -3.61 18.71
N ASN A 134 0.62 -4.34 17.81
CA ASN A 134 2.07 -4.52 17.89
C ASN A 134 2.82 -3.19 17.67
N THR A 135 2.32 -2.31 16.80
CA THR A 135 2.93 -1.00 16.54
C THR A 135 2.82 -0.06 17.74
N THR A 136 1.64 0.06 18.35
CA THR A 136 1.47 0.93 19.54
C THR A 136 2.26 0.41 20.74
N MET A 137 2.50 -0.90 20.85
CA MET A 137 3.37 -1.46 21.89
C MET A 137 4.85 -1.07 21.76
N LEU A 138 5.27 -0.55 20.61
CA LEU A 138 6.63 -0.05 20.37
C LEU A 138 6.72 1.48 20.46
N TRP A 139 5.68 2.20 20.04
CA TRP A 139 5.70 3.67 19.89
C TRP A 139 4.69 4.43 20.74
N GLU A 140 3.88 3.74 21.54
CA GLU A 140 2.74 4.31 22.26
C GLU A 140 1.74 4.96 21.30
N ASP A 141 1.66 6.28 21.26
CA ASP A 141 0.74 7.01 20.40
C ASP A 141 1.13 6.85 18.92
N ILE A 142 0.16 6.49 18.08
CA ILE A 142 0.39 6.19 16.66
C ILE A 142 -0.78 6.66 15.78
N PRO A 143 -0.55 6.94 14.48
CA PRO A 143 -1.65 7.16 13.55
C PRO A 143 -2.60 5.96 13.46
N PHE A 144 -3.89 6.18 13.71
CA PHE A 144 -4.89 5.11 13.64
C PHE A 144 -6.21 5.55 12.96
N SER A 145 -6.89 6.53 13.51
CA SER A 145 -8.25 6.96 13.12
C SER A 145 -8.28 7.73 11.79
N GLU A 146 -7.21 8.44 11.47
CA GLU A 146 -7.09 9.26 10.25
C GLU A 146 -6.27 8.59 9.14
N VAL A 147 -5.78 7.36 9.36
CA VAL A 147 -4.94 6.65 8.38
C VAL A 147 -5.73 6.30 7.12
N GLY A 148 -5.09 6.43 5.96
CA GLY A 148 -5.65 6.07 4.65
C GLY A 148 -6.42 7.18 3.95
N GLN A 149 -6.34 8.42 4.45
CA GLN A 149 -7.02 9.59 3.90
C GLN A 149 -6.07 10.54 3.14
N ILE A 150 -5.12 9.99 2.37
CA ILE A 150 -3.99 10.76 1.79
C ILE A 150 -4.42 12.00 0.97
N GLU A 151 -5.56 11.91 0.27
CA GLU A 151 -6.10 12.99 -0.56
C GLU A 151 -6.57 14.21 0.25
N THR A 152 -7.00 13.99 1.50
CA THR A 152 -7.56 15.02 2.37
C THR A 152 -6.70 15.31 3.60
N ASN A 153 -5.85 14.37 3.98
CA ASN A 153 -5.00 14.43 5.15
C ASN A 153 -3.69 13.65 4.91
N SER A 154 -2.62 14.40 4.62
CA SER A 154 -1.27 13.86 4.42
C SER A 154 -0.45 13.70 5.70
N ALA A 155 -0.96 14.20 6.83
CA ALA A 155 -0.29 14.17 8.12
C ALA A 155 -1.29 13.70 9.21
N PRO A 156 -1.63 12.41 9.23
CA PRO A 156 -2.64 11.88 10.15
C PRO A 156 -2.24 12.11 11.61
N HIS A 157 -3.23 12.44 12.43
CA HIS A 157 -3.07 12.58 13.87
C HIS A 157 -2.58 11.28 14.51
N TYR A 158 -1.74 11.42 15.53
CA TYR A 158 -1.28 10.32 16.38
C TYR A 158 -2.29 10.15 17.50
N ASP A 159 -3.08 9.08 17.42
CA ASP A 159 -4.06 8.78 18.46
C ASP A 159 -3.36 8.23 19.70
N SER A 160 -3.94 8.51 20.86
CA SER A 160 -3.44 7.96 22.11
C SER A 160 -3.51 6.44 22.12
N GLN A 161 -2.55 5.76 22.75
CA GLN A 161 -2.55 4.29 22.90
C GLN A 161 -3.84 3.73 23.55
N LYS A 162 -4.55 4.51 24.37
CA LYS A 162 -5.69 4.07 25.18
C LYS A 162 -7.00 3.95 24.41
#